data_AF-A0A842Q6E9-F1
#
_entry.id   AF-A0A842Q6E9-F1
#
_cell.length_a   1.000
_cell.length_b   1.000
_cell.length_c   1.000
_cell.angle_alpha   90.00
_cell.angle_beta   90.00
_cell.angle_gamma   90.00
#
_symmetry.space_group_name_H-M   'P 1'
#
loop_
_entity.id
_entity.type
_entity.pdbx_description
1 polymer ?
#
loop_
_entity_poly.entity_id
_entity_poly.type
_entity_poly.pdbx_seq_one_letter_code
_entity_poly.pdbx_strand_id
1 'polypeptide(L)'
;MSSLLQEKLLGFWLILVGPKEGMSICDHTIGSGGMLIESREYVEHSSGNPRNLVLEGQEDNYRNFAMCRINMVLHGRVDFRI
;
A
#
# COMPACT_ATOMS: atom_id res chain seq x y z
N MET A 1 -1.89 20.20 -1.52
CA MET A 1 -0.62 19.58 -1.95
C MET A 1 -0.87 19.00 -3.34
N SER A 2 -0.03 19.28 -4.35
CA SER A 2 -0.31 18.74 -5.70
C SER A 2 -0.11 17.22 -5.71
N SER A 3 -1.01 16.47 -6.35
CA SER A 3 -0.98 15.00 -6.43
C SER A 3 0.36 14.47 -6.94
N LEU A 4 0.98 15.18 -7.88
CA LEU A 4 2.27 14.84 -8.46
C LEU A 4 3.43 14.77 -7.45
N LEU A 5 3.42 15.63 -6.42
CA LEU A 5 4.48 15.60 -5.40
C LEU A 5 4.34 14.34 -4.52
N GLN A 6 3.10 13.96 -4.20
CA GLN A 6 2.83 12.78 -3.38
C GLN A 6 3.23 11.48 -4.10
N GLU A 7 2.91 11.36 -5.39
CA GLU A 7 3.32 10.21 -6.22
C GLU A 7 4.85 10.10 -6.30
N LYS A 8 5.57 11.22 -6.50
CA LYS A 8 7.03 11.24 -6.55
C LYS A 8 7.67 10.84 -5.22
N LEU A 9 7.12 11.32 -4.10
CA LEU A 9 7.63 10.98 -2.77
C LEU A 9 7.40 9.51 -2.45
N LEU A 10 6.25 8.96 -2.82
CA LEU A 10 5.96 7.53 -2.63
C LEU A 10 6.90 6.67 -3.46
N GLY A 11 7.08 6.98 -4.74
CA GLY A 11 8.03 6.27 -5.60
C GLY A 11 9.47 6.32 -5.06
N PHE A 12 9.90 7.48 -4.58
CA PHE A 12 11.21 7.63 -3.95
C PHE A 12 11.34 6.80 -2.67
N TRP A 13 10.30 6.80 -1.82
CA TRP A 13 10.27 5.99 -0.60
C TRP A 13 10.39 4.49 -0.90
N LEU A 14 9.69 3.99 -1.92
CA LEU A 14 9.76 2.59 -2.34
C LEU A 14 11.17 2.19 -2.79
N ILE A 15 11.85 3.07 -3.52
CA ILE A 15 13.25 2.84 -3.95
C ILE A 15 14.19 2.79 -2.74
N LEU A 16 13.96 3.63 -1.72
CA LEU A 16 14.79 3.65 -0.52
C LEU A 16 14.55 2.43 0.38
N VAL A 17 13.29 2.07 0.60
CA VAL A 17 12.92 0.97 1.51
C VAL A 17 13.14 -0.39 0.84
N GLY A 18 12.82 -0.50 -0.44
CA GLY A 18 12.95 -1.74 -1.22
C GLY A 18 12.20 -2.91 -0.57
N PRO A 19 10.86 -2.83 -0.40
CA PRO A 19 10.09 -3.89 0.22
C PRO A 19 10.29 -5.22 -0.53
N LYS A 20 10.24 -6.33 0.21
CA LYS A 20 10.46 -7.68 -0.31
C LYS A 20 9.36 -8.62 0.16
N GLU A 21 9.18 -9.70 -0.58
CA GLU A 21 8.37 -10.82 -0.10
C GLU A 21 8.84 -11.31 1.28
N GLY A 22 7.89 -11.80 2.07
CA GLY A 22 8.04 -12.22 3.46
C GLY A 22 7.93 -11.09 4.49
N MET A 23 7.84 -9.82 4.06
CA MET A 23 7.78 -8.67 4.97
C MET A 23 6.35 -8.30 5.38
N SER A 24 6.24 -7.62 6.52
CA SER A 24 5.04 -6.89 6.95
C SER A 24 5.23 -5.39 6.72
N ILE A 25 4.21 -4.75 6.16
CA ILE A 25 4.19 -3.31 5.89
C ILE A 25 2.98 -2.72 6.62
N CYS A 26 3.23 -1.72 7.46
CA CYS A 26 2.23 -1.09 8.31
C CYS A 26 2.10 0.40 7.99
N ASP A 27 0.90 0.88 7.70
CA ASP A 27 0.59 2.30 7.51
C ASP A 27 -0.46 2.79 8.53
N HIS A 28 -0.04 3.52 9.54
CA HIS A 28 -0.92 3.99 10.62
C HIS A 28 -1.82 5.17 10.23
N THR A 29 -1.66 5.71 9.03
CA THR A 29 -2.48 6.80 8.47
C THR A 29 -2.78 6.52 7.00
N ILE A 30 -3.35 5.34 6.75
CA ILE A 30 -3.39 4.70 5.43
C ILE A 30 -4.15 5.48 4.36
N GLY A 31 -5.10 6.36 4.74
CA GLY A 31 -5.86 7.16 3.80
C GLY A 31 -6.60 6.28 2.79
N SER A 32 -6.23 6.41 1.51
CA SER A 32 -6.81 5.63 0.42
C SER A 32 -6.18 4.24 0.19
N GLY A 33 -5.14 3.86 0.94
CA GLY A 33 -4.44 2.58 0.75
C GLY A 33 -3.27 2.60 -0.24
N GLY A 34 -2.95 3.76 -0.82
CA GLY A 34 -1.94 3.86 -1.89
C GLY A 34 -0.58 3.28 -1.52
N MET A 35 -0.07 3.56 -0.31
CA MET A 35 1.27 3.09 0.08
C MET A 35 1.37 1.56 0.16
N LEU A 36 0.34 0.89 0.67
CA LEU A 36 0.31 -0.56 0.77
C LEU A 36 0.13 -1.23 -0.62
N ILE A 37 -0.71 -0.66 -1.47
CA ILE A 37 -0.93 -1.14 -2.84
C ILE A 37 0.38 -1.03 -3.65
N GLU A 38 1.00 0.14 -3.64
CA GLU A 38 2.23 0.41 -4.38
C GLU A 38 3.42 -0.41 -3.85
N SER A 39 3.49 -0.64 -2.54
CA SER A 39 4.52 -1.53 -1.96
C SER A 39 4.39 -2.97 -2.46
N ARG A 40 3.16 -3.45 -2.62
CA ARG A 40 2.90 -4.76 -3.18
C ARG A 40 3.27 -4.81 -4.67
N GLU A 41 2.86 -3.80 -5.44
CA GLU A 41 3.19 -3.70 -6.87
C GLU A 41 4.71 -3.61 -7.07
N TYR A 42 5.42 -2.93 -6.18
CA TYR A 42 6.88 -2.91 -6.17
C TYR A 42 7.50 -4.31 -6.04
N VAL A 43 7.00 -5.14 -5.11
CA VAL A 43 7.48 -6.52 -4.94
C VAL A 43 7.19 -7.36 -6.18
N GLU A 44 6.01 -7.21 -6.76
CA GLU A 44 5.60 -7.90 -7.98
C GLU A 44 6.52 -7.52 -9.16
N HIS A 45 6.78 -6.22 -9.37
CA HIS A 45 7.71 -5.73 -10.40
C HIS A 45 9.17 -6.14 -10.13
N SER A 46 9.53 -6.35 -8.87
CA SER A 46 10.85 -6.85 -8.46
C SER A 46 10.97 -8.37 -8.57
N SER A 47 10.03 -9.05 -9.23
CA SER A 47 9.98 -10.52 -9.41
C SER A 47 9.82 -11.32 -8.11
N GLY A 48 9.38 -10.69 -7.01
CA GLY A 48 9.00 -11.37 -5.78
C GLY A 48 7.53 -11.79 -5.78
N ASN A 49 7.14 -12.64 -4.84
CA ASN A 49 5.75 -13.04 -4.64
C ASN A 49 4.98 -11.98 -3.82
N PRO A 50 4.11 -11.15 -4.44
CA PRO A 50 3.40 -10.10 -3.73
C PRO A 50 2.42 -10.66 -2.69
N ARG A 51 1.92 -11.88 -2.85
CA ARG A 51 0.99 -12.51 -1.88
C ARG A 51 1.67 -12.87 -0.57
N ASN A 52 3.00 -12.96 -0.57
CA ASN A 52 3.79 -13.17 0.62
C ASN A 52 4.13 -11.81 1.29
N LEU A 53 3.18 -10.89 1.35
CA LEU A 53 3.30 -9.64 2.09
C LEU A 53 2.14 -9.55 3.07
N VAL A 54 2.44 -9.13 4.29
CA VAL A 54 1.41 -8.76 5.26
C VAL A 54 1.19 -7.26 5.15
N LEU A 55 -0.04 -6.85 4.81
CA LEU A 55 -0.43 -5.46 4.60
C LEU A 55 -1.36 -5.03 5.72
N GLU A 56 -0.88 -4.12 6.56
CA GLU A 56 -1.61 -3.62 7.72
C GLU A 56 -1.76 -2.10 7.67
N GLY A 57 -2.90 -1.57 8.10
CA GLY A 57 -3.07 -0.14 8.22
C GLY A 57 -4.06 0.27 9.30
N GLN A 58 -4.12 1.57 9.55
CA GLN A 58 -5.09 2.17 10.46
C GLN A 58 -5.65 3.45 9.83
N GLU A 59 -6.97 3.58 9.89
CA GLU A 59 -7.71 4.78 9.47
C GLU A 59 -8.88 5.00 10.43
N ASP A 60 -9.02 6.22 10.97
CA ASP A 60 -10.13 6.57 11.86
C ASP A 60 -11.32 7.16 11.07
N ASN A 61 -11.05 7.71 9.89
CA ASN A 61 -12.06 8.32 9.05
C ASN A 61 -12.79 7.26 8.22
N TYR A 62 -14.06 7.01 8.55
CA TYR A 62 -14.89 6.01 7.88
C TYR A 62 -14.97 6.17 6.34
N ARG A 63 -14.95 7.40 5.83
CA ARG A 63 -14.98 7.65 4.37
C ARG A 63 -13.67 7.21 3.72
N ASN A 64 -12.53 7.55 4.32
CA ASN A 64 -11.22 7.11 3.84
C ASN A 64 -11.10 5.60 3.93
N PHE A 65 -11.54 5.01 5.05
CA PHE A 65 -11.58 3.57 5.23
C PHE A 65 -12.39 2.88 4.12
N ALA A 66 -13.61 3.34 3.83
CA ALA A 66 -14.42 2.78 2.75
C ALA A 66 -13.73 2.90 1.38
N MET A 67 -13.09 4.04 1.09
CA MET A 67 -12.31 4.23 -0.12
C MET A 67 -11.11 3.28 -0.19
N CYS A 68 -10.38 3.11 0.91
CA CYS A 68 -9.26 2.18 1.03
C CYS A 68 -9.69 0.75 0.74
N ARG A 69 -10.80 0.30 1.36
CA ARG A 69 -11.42 -1.00 1.12
C ARG A 69 -11.72 -1.25 -0.35
N ILE A 70 -12.32 -0.26 -1.03
CA ILE A 70 -12.65 -0.35 -2.46
C ILE A 70 -11.36 -0.45 -3.29
N ASN A 71 -10.38 0.40 -3.02
CA ASN A 71 -9.09 0.39 -3.72
C ASN A 71 -8.39 -0.96 -3.58
N MET A 72 -8.33 -1.52 -2.37
CA MET A 72 -7.73 -2.84 -2.15
C MET A 72 -8.41 -3.93 -2.98
N VAL A 73 -9.75 -3.97 -2.99
CA VAL A 73 -10.51 -4.94 -3.79
C VAL A 73 -10.29 -4.75 -5.29
N LEU A 74 -10.28 -3.52 -5.78
CA LEU A 74 -10.04 -3.21 -7.20
C LEU A 74 -8.64 -3.64 -7.65
N HIS A 75 -7.63 -3.52 -6.78
CA HIS A 75 -6.28 -4.03 -7.03
C HIS A 75 -6.16 -5.54 -6.74
N GLY A 76 -7.27 -6.26 -6.52
CA GLY A 76 -7.30 -7.71 -6.38
C GLY A 76 -6.90 -8.24 -5.00
N ARG A 77 -7.06 -7.42 -3.95
CA ARG A 77 -6.79 -7.80 -2.56
C ARG A 77 -8.06 -7.88 -1.72
N VAL A 78 -8.17 -8.98 -0.99
CA VAL A 78 -9.26 -9.23 -0.04
C VAL A 78 -8.74 -9.62 1.35
N ASP A 79 -7.42 -9.79 1.48
CA ASP A 79 -6.69 -10.31 2.64
C ASP A 79 -5.81 -9.23 3.29
N PHE A 80 -6.43 -8.12 3.71
CA PHE A 80 -5.74 -7.02 4.40
C PHE A 80 -6.31 -6.79 5.81
N ARG A 81 -5.50 -6.23 6.70
CA ARG A 81 -5.92 -5.83 8.05
C ARG A 81 -5.86 -4.30 8.16
N ILE A 82 -7.03 -3.67 8.15
CA ILE A 82 -7.19 -2.21 8.22
C ILE A 82 -8.31 -1.91 9.21
#